data_AF-A0A098YTV2-F1
#
_entry.id   AF-A0A098YTV2-F1
#
_cell.length_a   1.000
_cell.length_b   1.000
_cell.length_c   1.000
_cell.angle_alpha   90.00
_cell.angle_beta   90.00
_cell.angle_gamma   90.00
#
_symmetry.space_group_name_H-M   'P 1'
#
loop_
_entity.id
_entity.type
_entity.pdbx_description
1 polymer ?
#
loop_
_entity_poly.entity_id
_entity_poly.type
_entity_poly.pdbx_seq_one_letter_code
_entity_poly.pdbx_strand_id
1 'polypeptide(L)'
;MNTKELEQLKEDGFCGFKTVAELRKNINIVPELTGVYVLLRPNDDEPVFLEKGTGGFFKKKNPNVAFPKLGAKWVRDTSIVYIGKADISPKTGERGLRKRLKEYLDFGQGQNIGHWGGRYVWQLKDSAELVVCWKRVDGNAEQVEKQMIIAFHEKHGKYPFANLRL
;
A
#
# COMPACT_ATOMS: atom_id res chain seq x y z
N MET A 1 -14.76 3.75 6.94
CA MET A 1 -13.63 2.86 7.34
C MET A 1 -14.25 1.65 8.01
N ASN A 2 -13.92 0.46 7.52
CA ASN A 2 -14.35 -0.79 8.13
C ASN A 2 -13.69 -0.94 9.51
N THR A 3 -14.47 -0.70 10.56
CA THR A 3 -13.97 -0.70 11.95
C THR A 3 -13.49 -2.06 12.41
N LYS A 4 -14.13 -3.15 11.95
CA LYS A 4 -13.71 -4.52 12.26
C LYS A 4 -12.33 -4.85 11.69
N GLU A 5 -12.06 -4.44 10.45
CA GLU A 5 -10.73 -4.63 9.86
C GLU A 5 -9.66 -3.80 10.57
N LEU A 6 -10.01 -2.58 10.99
CA LEU A 6 -9.12 -1.73 11.78
C LEU A 6 -8.78 -2.37 13.13
N GLU A 7 -9.78 -2.90 13.84
CA GLU A 7 -9.61 -3.59 15.12
C GLU A 7 -8.76 -4.84 14.97
N GLN A 8 -9.06 -5.69 13.98
CA GLN A 8 -8.28 -6.89 13.70
C GLN A 8 -6.81 -6.57 13.40
N LEU A 9 -6.53 -5.52 12.60
CA LEU A 9 -5.16 -5.12 12.32
C LEU A 9 -4.42 -4.69 13.60
N LYS A 10 -5.09 -3.99 14.51
CA LYS A 10 -4.49 -3.62 15.81
C LYS A 10 -4.20 -4.85 16.66
N GLU A 11 -5.15 -5.78 16.76
CA GLU A 11 -4.98 -7.05 17.48
C GLU A 11 -3.83 -7.89 16.89
N ASP A 12 -3.71 -7.89 15.56
CA ASP A 12 -2.64 -8.58 14.84
C ASP A 12 -1.27 -7.91 15.00
N GLY A 13 -1.18 -6.79 15.73
CA GLY A 13 0.06 -6.08 16.05
C GLY A 13 0.45 -4.99 15.05
N PHE A 14 -0.45 -4.55 14.17
CA PHE A 14 -0.20 -3.37 13.33
C PHE A 14 -0.26 -2.09 14.16
N CYS A 15 0.63 -1.16 13.86
CA CYS A 15 0.70 0.16 14.48
C CYS A 15 0.93 1.25 13.43
N GLY A 16 1.23 2.48 13.88
CA GLY A 16 1.51 3.61 13.01
C GLY A 16 0.26 4.40 12.63
N PHE A 17 -0.69 3.77 11.94
CA PHE A 17 -1.97 4.33 11.47
C PHE A 17 -1.89 5.83 11.10
N LYS A 18 -0.99 6.16 10.18
CA LYS A 18 -0.76 7.54 9.70
C LYS A 18 -1.19 7.72 8.27
N THR A 19 -1.81 8.84 7.97
CA THR A 19 -2.17 9.18 6.58
C THR A 19 -0.93 9.30 5.70
N VAL A 20 -1.10 9.06 4.40
CA VAL A 20 -0.08 9.34 3.38
C VAL A 20 0.41 10.79 3.48
N ALA A 21 -0.49 11.75 3.73
CA ALA A 21 -0.13 13.14 3.95
C ALA A 21 0.77 13.37 5.17
N GLU A 22 0.49 12.72 6.31
CA GLU A 22 1.35 12.77 7.49
C GLU A 22 2.73 12.14 7.24
N LEU A 23 2.77 10.97 6.58
CA LEU A 23 4.05 10.29 6.29
C LEU A 23 4.93 11.07 5.31
N ARG A 24 4.34 11.78 4.37
CA ARG A 24 5.08 12.70 3.48
C ARG A 24 5.75 13.84 4.26
N LYS A 25 5.12 14.32 5.33
CA LYS A 25 5.70 15.36 6.20
C LYS A 25 6.81 14.80 7.09
N ASN A 26 6.64 13.58 7.61
CA ASN A 26 7.63 12.97 8.49
C ASN A 26 7.69 11.45 8.33
N ILE A 27 8.54 10.98 7.41
CA ILE A 27 8.74 9.55 7.17
C ILE A 27 9.54 8.86 8.28
N ASN A 28 10.24 9.60 9.13
CA ASN A 28 11.12 9.05 10.16
C ASN A 28 10.36 8.32 11.28
N ILE A 29 9.06 8.59 11.41
CA ILE A 29 8.17 7.87 12.34
C ILE A 29 8.03 6.38 11.98
N VAL A 30 8.24 6.03 10.71
CA VAL A 30 8.26 4.63 10.27
C VAL A 30 9.57 4.04 10.75
N PRO A 31 9.55 2.92 11.48
CA PRO A 31 10.77 2.30 11.96
C PRO A 31 11.54 1.63 10.83
N GLU A 32 12.86 1.53 11.00
CA GLU A 32 13.75 0.86 10.05
C GLU A 32 13.89 -0.61 10.45
N LEU A 33 12.91 -1.42 10.05
CA LEU A 33 12.81 -2.84 10.38
C LEU A 33 12.16 -3.64 9.25
N THR A 34 12.40 -4.95 9.23
CA THR A 34 11.69 -5.91 8.38
C THR A 34 10.22 -5.98 8.80
N GLY A 35 9.30 -5.99 7.84
CA GLY A 35 7.88 -6.02 8.15
C GLY A 35 6.96 -5.93 6.94
N VAL A 36 5.67 -5.88 7.26
CA VAL A 36 4.58 -5.67 6.30
C VAL A 36 3.86 -4.37 6.61
N TYR A 37 3.25 -3.77 5.59
CA TYR A 37 2.44 -2.56 5.71
C TYR A 37 1.16 -2.69 4.89
N VAL A 38 0.14 -1.98 5.34
CA VAL A 38 -1.20 -1.97 4.73
C VAL A 38 -1.62 -0.53 4.52
N LEU A 39 -2.24 -0.26 3.38
CA LEU A 39 -2.94 1.00 3.12
C LEU A 39 -4.44 0.77 3.25
N LEU A 40 -5.06 1.62 4.06
CA LEU A 40 -6.48 1.63 4.37
C LEU A 40 -7.13 2.89 3.80
N ARG A 41 -8.26 2.75 3.13
CA ARG A 41 -9.10 3.88 2.75
C ARG A 41 -10.08 4.22 3.88
N PRO A 42 -10.11 5.47 4.37
CA PRO A 42 -10.84 5.82 5.59
C PRO A 42 -12.36 6.00 5.40
N ASN A 43 -12.85 6.01 4.17
CA ASN A 43 -14.28 6.12 3.85
C ASN A 43 -14.72 4.96 2.94
N ASP A 44 -16.02 4.68 2.98
CA ASP A 44 -16.64 3.54 2.31
C ASP A 44 -17.41 3.97 1.05
N ASP A 45 -17.29 5.25 0.65
CA ASP A 45 -17.88 5.80 -0.57
C ASP A 45 -17.26 5.14 -1.82
N GLU A 46 -17.94 5.22 -2.96
CA GLU A 46 -17.32 4.80 -4.23
C GLU A 46 -16.05 5.63 -4.54
N PRO A 47 -14.98 5.00 -5.03
CA PRO A 47 -13.72 5.70 -5.28
C PRO A 47 -13.88 6.64 -6.48
N VAL A 48 -13.29 7.83 -6.36
CA VAL A 48 -13.10 8.70 -7.51
C VAL A 48 -11.72 8.46 -8.10
N PHE A 49 -11.67 7.98 -9.33
CA PHE A 49 -10.41 7.75 -10.05
C PHE A 49 -9.98 8.98 -10.85
N LEU A 50 -8.67 9.20 -10.92
CA LEU A 50 -8.04 10.25 -11.73
C LEU A 50 -7.59 9.67 -13.08
N GLU A 51 -7.88 10.38 -14.17
CA GLU A 51 -7.35 10.04 -15.51
C GLU A 51 -5.81 10.11 -15.51
N LYS A 52 -5.28 11.15 -14.87
CA LYS A 52 -3.85 11.35 -14.61
C LYS A 52 -3.62 11.31 -13.10
N GLY A 53 -3.19 10.17 -12.61
CA GLY A 53 -2.75 9.98 -11.24
C GLY A 53 -1.38 10.58 -10.94
N THR A 54 -0.95 10.49 -9.68
CA THR A 54 0.29 11.11 -9.18
C THR A 54 1.51 10.19 -9.23
N GLY A 55 1.37 8.99 -9.79
CA GLY A 55 2.45 8.01 -9.89
C GLY A 55 3.58 8.48 -10.80
N GLY A 56 4.81 8.14 -10.44
CA GLY A 56 6.01 8.48 -11.19
C GLY A 56 6.21 7.68 -12.48
N PHE A 57 6.81 8.33 -13.47
CA PHE A 57 7.11 7.74 -14.78
C PHE A 57 8.44 6.97 -14.74
N PHE A 58 8.49 5.91 -13.93
CA PHE A 58 9.72 5.12 -13.77
C PHE A 58 10.16 4.48 -15.09
N LYS A 59 11.41 4.74 -15.50
CA LYS A 59 11.93 4.29 -16.81
C LYS A 59 11.01 4.68 -17.99
N LYS A 60 10.43 5.89 -17.94
CA LYS A 60 9.51 6.45 -18.95
C LYS A 60 8.19 5.67 -19.10
N LYS A 61 7.86 4.75 -18.19
CA LYS A 61 6.60 4.00 -18.24
C LYS A 61 5.49 4.79 -17.55
N ASN A 62 4.35 4.98 -18.23
CA ASN A 62 3.17 5.63 -17.65
C ASN A 62 2.49 4.69 -16.64
N PRO A 63 2.39 5.04 -15.35
CA PRO A 63 1.78 4.19 -14.35
C PRO A 63 0.26 4.12 -14.42
N ASN A 64 -0.37 5.10 -15.09
CA ASN A 64 -1.82 5.22 -15.18
C ASN A 64 -2.45 4.13 -16.07
N VAL A 65 -3.68 3.77 -15.75
CA VAL A 65 -4.53 2.87 -16.55
C VAL A 65 -5.94 3.43 -16.69
N ALA A 66 -6.69 2.90 -17.66
CA ALA A 66 -8.06 3.32 -17.92
C ALA A 66 -9.03 2.95 -16.78
N PHE A 67 -10.10 3.73 -16.61
CA PHE A 67 -11.11 3.54 -15.55
C PHE A 67 -11.74 2.15 -15.52
N PRO A 68 -12.11 1.50 -16.65
CA PRO A 68 -12.64 0.14 -16.60
C PRO A 68 -11.68 -0.85 -15.92
N LYS A 69 -10.36 -0.65 -16.07
CA LYS A 69 -9.35 -1.49 -15.42
C LYS A 69 -9.26 -1.25 -13.92
N LEU A 70 -9.41 0.01 -13.48
CA LEU A 70 -9.46 0.36 -12.06
C LEU A 70 -10.74 -0.18 -11.42
N GLY A 71 -11.89 0.04 -12.05
CA GLY A 71 -13.19 -0.46 -11.58
C GLY A 71 -13.23 -1.98 -11.48
N ALA A 72 -12.66 -2.71 -12.44
CA ALA A 72 -12.56 -4.16 -12.38
C ALA A 72 -11.73 -4.66 -11.18
N LYS A 73 -10.73 -3.89 -10.75
CA LYS A 73 -9.88 -4.19 -9.60
C LYS A 73 -10.43 -3.69 -8.27
N TRP A 74 -11.41 -2.80 -8.27
CA TRP A 74 -12.02 -2.31 -7.05
C TRP A 74 -12.73 -3.45 -6.30
N VAL A 75 -12.63 -3.39 -4.97
CA VAL A 75 -13.21 -4.35 -4.02
C VAL A 75 -14.02 -3.53 -3.02
N ARG A 76 -15.30 -3.89 -2.85
CA ARG A 76 -16.20 -3.26 -1.87
C ARG A 76 -16.07 -3.95 -0.51
N ASP A 77 -16.67 -3.34 0.50
CA ASP A 77 -16.80 -3.89 1.86
C ASP A 77 -15.45 -4.14 2.58
N THR A 78 -14.42 -3.40 2.18
CA THR A 78 -13.08 -3.45 2.78
C THR A 78 -12.42 -2.08 2.70
N SER A 79 -11.66 -1.74 3.74
CA SER A 79 -10.80 -0.57 3.73
C SER A 79 -9.43 -0.88 3.15
N ILE A 80 -9.00 -2.15 3.06
CA ILE A 80 -7.66 -2.52 2.61
C ILE A 80 -7.54 -2.35 1.09
N VAL A 81 -6.71 -1.40 0.65
CA VAL A 81 -6.49 -1.14 -0.79
C VAL A 81 -5.15 -1.66 -1.30
N TYR A 82 -4.17 -1.86 -0.40
CA TYR A 82 -2.85 -2.35 -0.77
C TYR A 82 -2.15 -2.97 0.44
N ILE A 83 -1.45 -4.08 0.21
CA ILE A 83 -0.58 -4.75 1.17
C ILE A 83 0.81 -4.81 0.54
N GLY A 84 1.84 -4.48 1.32
CA GLY A 84 3.21 -4.59 0.86
C GLY A 84 4.16 -5.04 1.97
N LYS A 85 5.37 -5.41 1.55
CA LYS A 85 6.44 -5.86 2.45
C LYS A 85 7.70 -5.03 2.30
N ALA A 86 8.56 -5.12 3.30
CA ALA A 86 9.93 -4.65 3.26
C ALA A 86 10.84 -5.54 4.09
N ASP A 87 12.04 -5.81 3.58
CA ASP A 87 13.07 -6.56 4.29
C ASP A 87 14.26 -5.64 4.60
N ILE A 88 15.01 -5.98 5.65
CA ILE A 88 16.38 -5.48 5.82
C ILE A 88 17.32 -6.56 5.30
N SER A 89 18.08 -6.22 4.27
CA SER A 89 19.09 -7.12 3.71
C SER A 89 20.31 -6.32 3.31
N PRO A 90 21.43 -6.46 4.05
CA PRO A 90 22.71 -5.86 3.70
C PRO A 90 23.20 -6.28 2.31
N LYS A 91 22.85 -7.50 1.87
CA LYS A 91 23.27 -8.06 0.57
C LYS A 91 22.60 -7.36 -0.62
N THR A 92 21.33 -6.98 -0.47
CA THR A 92 20.51 -6.37 -1.54
C THR A 92 20.39 -4.85 -1.37
N GLY A 93 20.88 -4.29 -0.26
CA GLY A 93 20.72 -2.87 0.07
C GLY A 93 19.29 -2.48 0.45
N GLU A 94 18.45 -3.46 0.78
CA GLU A 94 17.11 -3.25 1.32
C GLU A 94 17.23 -2.77 2.77
N ARG A 95 16.52 -1.68 3.09
CA ARG A 95 16.62 -0.95 4.37
C ARG A 95 15.28 -0.89 5.10
N GLY A 96 14.51 -1.97 5.02
CA GLY A 96 13.27 -2.14 5.79
C GLY A 96 12.14 -1.17 5.42
N LEU A 97 11.14 -1.13 6.31
CA LEU A 97 9.87 -0.43 6.11
C LEU A 97 10.04 1.06 5.78
N ARG A 98 10.87 1.79 6.54
CA ARG A 98 11.06 3.24 6.33
C ARG A 98 11.48 3.56 4.90
N LYS A 99 12.53 2.94 4.38
CA LYS A 99 12.99 3.18 3.00
C LYS A 99 11.92 2.78 2.00
N ARG A 100 11.32 1.60 2.17
CA ARG A 100 10.34 1.08 1.22
C ARG A 100 9.10 1.97 1.12
N LEU A 101 8.57 2.40 2.26
CA LEU A 101 7.46 3.35 2.31
C LEU A 101 7.88 4.72 1.76
N LYS A 102 9.09 5.21 2.05
CA LYS A 102 9.60 6.45 1.44
C LYS A 102 9.59 6.36 -0.10
N GLU A 103 10.16 5.30 -0.66
CA GLU A 103 10.20 5.06 -2.11
C GLU A 103 8.79 4.97 -2.71
N TYR A 104 7.85 4.34 -2.00
CA TYR A 104 6.47 4.26 -2.42
C TYR A 104 5.78 5.63 -2.44
N LEU A 105 5.94 6.42 -1.39
CA LEU A 105 5.36 7.76 -1.26
C LEU A 105 5.96 8.72 -2.27
N ASP A 106 7.28 8.69 -2.47
CA ASP A 106 8.01 9.48 -3.46
C ASP A 106 7.53 9.12 -4.89
N PHE A 107 7.37 7.83 -5.18
CA PHE A 107 6.76 7.38 -6.45
C PHE A 107 5.35 7.96 -6.62
N GLY A 108 4.56 8.02 -5.54
CA GLY A 108 3.26 8.68 -5.52
C GLY A 108 3.28 10.20 -5.64
N GLN A 109 4.47 10.83 -5.72
CA GLN A 109 4.69 12.25 -5.96
C GLN A 109 5.40 12.48 -7.31
N GLY A 110 5.25 11.57 -8.26
CA GLY A 110 5.80 11.70 -9.61
C GLY A 110 7.28 11.35 -9.74
N GLN A 111 7.96 10.95 -8.65
CA GLN A 111 9.41 10.68 -8.69
C GLN A 111 9.74 9.46 -9.54
N ASN A 112 10.89 9.50 -10.22
CA ASN A 112 11.38 8.42 -11.09
C ASN A 112 11.97 7.26 -10.26
N ILE A 113 11.12 6.56 -9.50
CA ILE A 113 11.48 5.48 -8.57
C ILE A 113 10.75 4.18 -8.92
N GLY A 114 11.42 3.04 -8.77
CA GLY A 114 10.85 1.73 -9.06
C GLY A 114 9.85 1.26 -8.00
N HIS A 115 8.57 1.60 -8.14
CA HIS A 115 7.52 1.13 -7.24
C HIS A 115 6.21 0.73 -7.95
N TRP A 116 6.34 -0.07 -9.01
CA TRP A 116 5.26 -0.40 -9.94
C TRP A 116 4.09 -1.21 -9.34
N GLY A 117 4.36 -2.05 -8.33
CA GLY A 117 3.40 -2.99 -7.75
C GLY A 117 2.13 -2.30 -7.26
N GLY A 118 2.24 -1.33 -6.36
CA GLY A 118 1.09 -0.61 -5.80
C GLY A 118 0.64 0.62 -6.58
N ARG A 119 0.92 0.74 -7.89
CA ARG A 119 0.76 2.01 -8.61
C ARG A 119 -0.68 2.51 -8.76
N TYR A 120 -1.68 1.63 -8.69
CA TYR A 120 -3.09 2.01 -8.84
C TYR A 120 -3.61 2.89 -7.71
N VAL A 121 -3.00 2.81 -6.52
CA VAL A 121 -3.28 3.74 -5.41
C VAL A 121 -3.17 5.19 -5.86
N TRP A 122 -2.21 5.50 -6.74
CA TRP A 122 -1.95 6.88 -7.16
C TRP A 122 -2.93 7.42 -8.20
N GLN A 123 -3.90 6.61 -8.64
CA GLN A 123 -5.08 7.07 -9.38
C GLN A 123 -6.31 7.25 -8.49
N LEU A 124 -6.22 7.04 -7.17
CA LEU A 124 -7.25 7.43 -6.23
C LEU A 124 -7.15 8.93 -5.93
N LYS A 125 -8.26 9.65 -6.11
CA LYS A 125 -8.33 11.11 -5.83
C LYS A 125 -7.98 11.43 -4.37
N ASP A 126 -8.36 10.56 -3.45
CA ASP A 126 -8.14 10.66 -2.01
C ASP A 126 -6.88 9.90 -1.54
N SER A 127 -5.93 9.61 -2.43
CA SER A 127 -4.70 8.87 -2.09
C SER A 127 -3.88 9.50 -0.95
N ALA A 128 -4.00 10.81 -0.71
CA ALA A 128 -3.35 11.50 0.40
C ALA A 128 -3.97 11.18 1.78
N GLU A 129 -5.23 10.75 1.80
CA GLU A 129 -6.01 10.44 3.01
C GLU A 129 -5.88 8.97 3.42
N LEU A 130 -5.31 8.12 2.55
CA LEU A 130 -5.08 6.71 2.86
C LEU A 130 -4.23 6.56 4.12
N VAL A 131 -4.69 5.74 5.04
CA VAL A 131 -4.03 5.45 6.30
C VAL A 131 -3.07 4.27 6.10
N VAL A 132 -1.81 4.48 6.44
CA VAL A 132 -0.76 3.47 6.42
C VAL A 132 -0.56 2.94 7.84
N CYS A 133 -0.64 1.62 7.99
CA CYS A 133 -0.20 0.92 9.19
C CYS A 133 0.84 -0.13 8.84
N TRP A 134 1.64 -0.53 9.83
CA TRP A 134 2.71 -1.49 9.62
C TRP A 134 2.92 -2.40 10.82
N LYS A 135 3.53 -3.56 10.57
CA LYS A 135 3.87 -4.54 11.59
C LYS A 135 5.28 -5.09 11.34
N ARG A 136 6.06 -5.21 12.42
CA ARG A 136 7.36 -5.90 12.40
C ARG A 136 7.17 -7.39 12.12
N VAL A 137 8.05 -7.96 11.30
CA VAL A 137 8.11 -9.40 11.05
C VAL A 137 9.51 -9.90 11.40
N ASP A 138 9.62 -10.82 12.35
CA ASP A 138 10.89 -11.42 12.80
C ASP A 138 11.37 -12.59 11.92
N GLY A 139 10.95 -12.59 10.65
CA GLY A 139 11.21 -13.67 9.71
C GLY A 139 10.99 -13.23 8.27
N ASN A 140 10.36 -14.09 7.47
CA ASN A 140 10.16 -13.84 6.05
C ASN A 140 8.94 -12.92 5.81
N ALA A 141 9.17 -11.62 5.58
CA ALA A 141 8.09 -10.67 5.33
C ALA A 141 7.36 -10.91 4.01
N GLU A 142 8.02 -11.50 3.00
CA GLU A 142 7.39 -11.90 1.74
C GLU A 142 6.37 -13.03 1.98
N GLN A 143 6.70 -14.02 2.80
CA GLN A 143 5.75 -15.08 3.16
C GLN A 143 4.53 -14.53 3.90
N VAL A 144 4.74 -13.62 4.86
CA VAL A 144 3.64 -12.99 5.61
C VAL A 144 2.75 -12.15 4.70
N GLU A 145 3.32 -11.31 3.83
CA GLU A 145 2.56 -10.51 2.88
C GLU A 145 1.75 -11.38 1.92
N LYS A 146 2.37 -12.43 1.38
CA LYS A 146 1.70 -13.40 0.52
C LYS A 146 0.51 -14.06 1.21
N GLN A 147 0.67 -14.49 2.47
CA GLN A 147 -0.42 -15.07 3.26
C GLN A 147 -1.56 -14.08 3.49
N MET A 148 -1.25 -12.81 3.78
CA MET A 148 -2.27 -11.76 3.94
C MET A 148 -3.03 -11.50 2.63
N ILE A 149 -2.34 -11.47 1.48
CA ILE A 149 -2.97 -11.29 0.17
C ILE A 149 -3.86 -12.49 -0.18
N ILE A 150 -3.42 -13.72 0.14
CA ILE A 150 -4.23 -14.94 -0.05
C ILE A 150 -5.48 -14.88 0.82
N ALA A 151 -5.35 -14.60 2.12
CA ALA A 151 -6.50 -14.51 3.02
C ALA A 151 -7.50 -13.42 2.59
N PHE A 152 -6.99 -12.28 2.12
CA PHE A 152 -7.84 -11.24 1.52
C PHE A 152 -8.58 -11.77 0.29
N HIS A 153 -7.89 -12.48 -0.61
CA HIS A 153 -8.50 -13.05 -1.81
C HIS A 153 -9.55 -14.12 -1.47
N GLU A 154 -9.30 -14.99 -0.51
CA GLU A 154 -10.26 -15.99 -0.04
C GLU A 154 -11.54 -15.35 0.51
N LYS A 155 -11.40 -14.23 1.22
CA LYS A 155 -12.52 -13.47 1.78
C LYS A 155 -13.30 -12.66 0.75
N HIS A 156 -12.63 -12.03 -0.22
CA HIS A 156 -13.23 -11.04 -1.12
C HIS A 156 -13.33 -11.47 -2.60
N GLY A 157 -12.78 -12.63 -2.97
CA GLY A 157 -12.73 -13.14 -4.35
C GLY A 157 -11.83 -12.36 -5.31
N LYS A 158 -11.07 -11.37 -4.81
CA LYS A 158 -10.13 -10.53 -5.55
C LYS A 158 -8.95 -10.17 -4.65
N TYR A 159 -7.79 -9.86 -5.23
CA TYR A 159 -6.69 -9.24 -4.49
C TYR A 159 -7.03 -7.80 -4.06
N PRO A 160 -6.35 -7.23 -3.05
CA PRO A 160 -6.51 -5.82 -2.72
C PRO A 160 -6.30 -4.95 -3.96
N PHE A 161 -7.02 -3.83 -4.03
CA PHE A 161 -7.15 -2.99 -5.22
C PHE A 161 -5.84 -2.76 -6.00
N ALA A 162 -4.73 -2.48 -5.30
CA ALA A 162 -3.43 -2.21 -5.92
C ALA A 162 -2.43 -3.36 -5.86
N ASN A 163 -2.79 -4.54 -5.33
CA ASN A 163 -1.98 -5.75 -5.47
C ASN A 163 -2.27 -6.39 -6.84
N LEU A 164 -1.32 -6.24 -7.76
CA LEU A 164 -1.50 -6.64 -9.17
C LEU A 164 -1.28 -8.13 -9.41
N ARG A 165 -0.50 -8.76 -8.53
CA ARG A 165 -0.08 -10.15 -8.56
C ARG A 165 0.14 -10.61 -7.13
N LEU A 166 0.15 -11.93 -6.96
CA LEU A 166 0.67 -12.61 -5.77
C LEU A 166 2.21 -12.67 -5.82
#